data_AF-A0AAJ6IGL8-F1
#
_entry.id   AF-A0AAJ6IGL8-F1
#
_cell.length_a   1.000
_cell.length_b   1.000
_cell.length_c   1.000
_cell.angle_alpha   90.00
_cell.angle_beta   90.00
_cell.angle_gamma   90.00
#
_symmetry.space_group_name_H-M   'P 1'
#
loop_
_entity.id
_entity.type
_entity.pdbx_description
1 polymer ?
#
loop_
_entity_poly.entity_id
_entity_poly.type
_entity_poly.pdbx_seq_one_letter_code
_entity_poly.pdbx_strand_id
1 'polypeptide(L)'
;MKKLSVSELAKLYGYSRQAIYAHINKGNLSKGSDGLIDFVEALRVFGEPQNKEQSVNQSKSIDSQNLTEIDMLKRQVDMLERQLNQSILRENQSLERETFYQEQIEAMQRLLEAPKPPKMEDTAPIASPQETVEVPIPEQSLEVEDDIQTQNKRIPVPEHVEQEPEKRGFWSRFFRPYD
;
A
#
# COMPACT_ATOMS: atom_id res chain seq x y z
N MET A 1 -5.84 43.09 -33.81
CA MET A 1 -5.30 41.71 -33.95
C MET A 1 -3.84 41.72 -33.50
N LYS A 2 -3.34 40.61 -32.93
CA LYS A 2 -1.93 40.55 -32.49
C LYS A 2 -1.02 40.56 -33.71
N LYS A 3 -0.09 41.50 -33.75
CA LYS A 3 0.93 41.63 -34.79
C LYS A 3 2.26 41.18 -34.22
N LEU A 4 3.02 40.40 -35.00
CA LEU A 4 4.29 39.82 -34.60
C LEU A 4 5.38 40.22 -35.58
N SER A 5 6.58 40.47 -35.06
CA SER A 5 7.75 40.61 -35.90
C SER A 5 8.18 39.25 -36.47
N VAL A 6 8.95 39.24 -37.58
CA VAL A 6 9.52 38.00 -38.15
C VAL A 6 10.33 37.22 -37.12
N SER A 7 11.02 37.91 -36.21
CA SER A 7 11.79 37.29 -35.14
C SER A 7 10.92 36.64 -34.07
N GLU A 8 9.84 37.29 -33.67
CA GLU A 8 8.89 36.73 -32.71
C GLU A 8 8.17 35.52 -33.30
N LEU A 9 7.75 35.64 -34.56
CA LEU A 9 7.10 34.57 -35.30
C LEU A 9 8.01 33.33 -35.43
N ALA A 10 9.29 33.55 -35.74
CA ALA A 10 10.31 32.50 -35.80
C ALA A 10 10.44 31.75 -34.47
N LYS A 11 10.51 32.48 -33.35
CA LYS A 11 10.60 31.88 -32.02
C LYS A 11 9.34 31.10 -31.66
N LEU A 12 8.17 31.69 -31.91
CA LEU A 12 6.87 31.16 -31.53
C LEU A 12 6.54 29.85 -32.25
N TYR A 13 6.90 29.72 -33.54
CA TYR A 13 6.71 28.49 -34.31
C TYR A 13 7.95 27.56 -34.35
N GLY A 14 9.09 28.01 -33.83
CA GLY A 14 10.34 27.26 -33.89
C GLY A 14 10.90 27.10 -35.31
N TYR A 15 10.71 28.10 -36.18
CA TYR A 15 11.29 28.19 -37.53
C TYR A 15 12.47 29.15 -37.58
N SER A 16 13.33 29.03 -38.61
CA SER A 16 14.34 30.05 -38.89
C SER A 16 13.69 31.30 -39.50
N ARG A 17 14.27 32.48 -39.27
CA ARG A 17 13.78 33.75 -39.88
C ARG A 17 13.73 33.65 -41.41
N GLN A 18 14.67 32.91 -41.99
CA GLN A 18 14.87 32.70 -43.42
C GLN A 18 13.75 31.87 -44.01
N ALA A 19 13.28 30.85 -43.28
CA ALA A 19 12.08 30.10 -43.67
C ALA A 19 10.87 31.04 -43.74
N ILE A 20 10.70 31.91 -42.73
CA ILE A 20 9.61 32.88 -42.72
C ILE A 20 9.72 33.85 -43.90
N TYR A 21 10.90 34.41 -44.17
CA TYR A 21 11.10 35.25 -45.36
C TYR A 21 10.83 34.51 -46.67
N ALA A 22 11.12 33.22 -46.77
CA ALA A 22 10.77 32.43 -47.94
C ALA A 22 9.25 32.34 -48.13
N HIS A 23 8.46 32.19 -47.06
CA HIS A 23 7.00 32.22 -47.14
C HIS A 23 6.46 33.59 -47.55
N ILE A 24 7.10 34.67 -47.13
CA ILE A 24 6.75 36.04 -47.55
C ILE A 24 7.07 36.24 -49.04
N ASN A 25 8.27 35.88 -49.48
CA ASN A 25 8.70 36.05 -50.87
C ASN A 25 7.93 35.17 -51.85
N LYS A 26 7.44 34.01 -51.39
CA LYS A 26 6.52 33.15 -52.16
C LYS A 26 5.09 33.69 -52.24
N GLY A 27 4.76 34.74 -51.49
CA GLY A 27 3.41 35.29 -51.39
C GLY A 27 2.45 34.47 -50.51
N ASN A 28 2.96 33.46 -49.79
CA ASN A 28 2.15 32.62 -48.92
C ASN A 28 1.83 33.29 -47.59
N LEU A 29 2.64 34.25 -47.15
CA LEU A 29 2.48 34.99 -45.90
C LEU A 29 2.50 36.49 -46.18
N SER A 30 1.45 37.20 -45.80
CA SER A 30 1.39 38.65 -46.00
C SER A 30 2.16 39.40 -44.91
N LYS A 31 2.91 40.42 -45.33
CA LYS A 31 3.63 41.35 -44.44
C LYS A 31 3.07 42.75 -44.64
N GLY A 32 2.66 43.40 -43.55
CA GLY A 32 2.17 44.77 -43.59
C GLY A 32 3.28 45.78 -43.93
N SER A 33 2.87 47.00 -44.29
CA SER A 33 3.79 48.13 -44.53
C SER A 33 4.59 48.53 -43.28
N ASP A 34 4.05 48.24 -42.09
CA ASP A 34 4.68 48.33 -40.78
C ASP A 34 5.79 47.28 -40.56
N GLY A 35 5.93 46.34 -41.49
CA GLY A 35 6.91 45.27 -41.41
C GLY A 35 6.52 44.16 -40.42
N LEU A 36 5.28 44.17 -39.93
CA LEU A 36 4.75 43.17 -39.01
C LEU A 36 3.86 42.18 -39.76
N ILE A 37 3.66 41.02 -39.15
CA ILE A 37 2.83 39.94 -39.67
C ILE A 37 1.67 39.73 -38.69
N ASP A 38 0.46 39.68 -39.21
CA ASP A 38 -0.72 39.38 -38.40
C ASP A 38 -0.66 37.93 -37.90
N PHE A 39 -1.01 37.70 -36.65
CA PHE A 39 -1.03 36.35 -36.07
C PHE A 39 -2.02 35.42 -36.79
N VAL A 40 -3.11 35.96 -37.36
CA VAL A 40 -4.08 35.18 -38.14
C VAL A 40 -3.45 34.65 -39.44
N GLU A 41 -2.62 35.45 -40.11
CA GLU A 41 -1.87 35.00 -41.29
C GLU A 41 -0.90 33.89 -40.92
N ALA A 42 -0.21 34.03 -39.78
CA ALA A 42 0.65 32.98 -39.27
C ALA A 42 -0.11 31.68 -38.95
N LEU A 43 -1.27 31.77 -38.30
CA LEU A 43 -2.12 30.61 -38.02
C LEU A 43 -2.60 29.93 -39.31
N ARG A 44 -2.98 30.70 -40.33
CA ARG A 44 -3.39 30.17 -41.64
C ARG A 44 -2.27 29.40 -42.34
N VAL A 45 -1.03 29.89 -42.23
CA VAL A 45 0.13 29.33 -42.96
C VAL A 45 0.80 28.21 -42.20
N PHE A 46 0.97 28.35 -40.89
CA PHE A 46 1.76 27.46 -40.05
C PHE A 46 0.93 26.61 -39.09
N GLY A 47 -0.37 26.90 -38.94
CA GLY A 47 -1.24 26.23 -37.97
C GLY A 47 -1.06 26.77 -36.55
N GLU A 48 -1.41 25.97 -35.54
CA GLU A 48 -1.21 26.35 -34.14
C GLU A 48 0.25 26.18 -33.72
N PRO A 49 0.85 27.17 -33.03
CA PRO A 49 2.23 27.09 -32.58
C PRO A 49 2.39 25.99 -31.55
N GLN A 50 3.25 25.02 -31.87
CA GLN A 50 3.65 23.99 -30.92
C GLN A 50 4.64 24.62 -29.94
N ASN A 51 4.21 24.88 -28.70
CA ASN A 51 5.08 25.33 -27.64
C ASN A 51 6.20 24.31 -27.43
N LYS A 52 7.37 24.53 -28.05
CA LYS A 52 8.60 23.80 -27.76
C LYS A 52 9.20 24.33 -26.45
N GLU A 53 8.39 24.38 -25.41
CA GLU A 53 8.89 24.38 -24.03
C GLU A 53 9.65 23.08 -23.87
N GLN A 54 10.97 23.14 -23.69
CA GLN A 54 11.96 22.17 -23.15
C GLN A 54 11.50 20.76 -22.69
N SER A 55 10.56 20.09 -23.37
CA SER A 55 9.88 18.90 -22.87
C SER A 55 10.75 17.66 -22.97
N VAL A 56 11.80 17.71 -23.81
CA VAL A 56 12.69 16.57 -24.06
C VAL A 56 13.52 16.17 -22.83
N ASN A 57 13.78 17.11 -21.90
CA ASN A 57 14.47 16.80 -20.64
C ASN A 57 13.50 16.50 -19.50
N GLN A 58 12.33 17.16 -19.46
CA GLN A 58 11.30 16.88 -18.47
C GLN A 58 10.70 15.48 -18.68
N SER A 59 10.42 15.08 -19.92
CA SER A 59 9.84 13.77 -20.23
C SER A 59 10.75 12.63 -19.75
N LYS A 60 12.05 12.69 -20.03
CA LYS A 60 13.02 11.68 -19.57
C LYS A 60 13.13 11.59 -18.05
N SER A 61 13.05 12.72 -17.36
CA SER A 61 13.07 12.75 -15.89
C SER A 61 11.80 12.13 -15.30
N ILE A 62 10.63 12.46 -15.86
CA ILE A 62 9.34 11.92 -15.44
C ILE A 62 9.29 10.40 -15.68
N ASP A 63 9.73 9.94 -16.86
CA ASP A 63 9.80 8.52 -17.20
C ASP A 63 10.70 7.74 -16.23
N SER A 64 11.83 8.32 -15.83
CA SER A 64 12.73 7.69 -14.85
C SER A 64 12.14 7.63 -13.44
N GLN A 65 11.43 8.66 -12.99
CA GLN A 65 10.76 8.69 -11.69
C GLN A 65 9.63 7.67 -11.62
N ASN A 66 8.80 7.60 -12.67
CA ASN A 66 7.74 6.60 -12.80
C ASN A 66 8.28 5.16 -12.72
N LEU A 67 9.41 4.88 -13.38
CA LEU A 67 10.03 3.56 -13.32
C LEU A 67 10.49 3.19 -11.90
N THR A 68 11.08 4.14 -11.17
CA THR A 68 11.52 3.90 -9.78
C THR A 68 10.35 3.66 -8.83
N GLU A 69 9.24 4.37 -9.01
CA GLU A 69 8.02 4.17 -8.23
C GLU A 69 7.41 2.78 -8.49
N ILE A 70 7.32 2.38 -9.76
CA ILE A 70 6.81 1.05 -10.15
C ILE A 70 7.66 -0.06 -9.52
N ASP A 71 8.98 0.06 -9.53
CA ASP A 71 9.87 -0.93 -8.92
C ASP A 71 9.75 -0.97 -7.39
N MET A 72 9.53 0.19 -6.76
CA MET A 72 9.28 0.26 -5.31
C MET A 72 7.95 -0.43 -4.95
N LEU A 73 6.90 -0.16 -5.71
CA LEU A 73 5.58 -0.77 -5.52
C LEU A 73 5.62 -2.29 -5.71
N LYS A 74 6.33 -2.79 -6.74
CA LYS A 74 6.54 -4.24 -6.92
C LYS A 74 7.19 -4.89 -5.70
N ARG A 75 8.23 -4.27 -5.14
CA ARG A 75 8.89 -4.79 -3.92
C ARG A 75 7.94 -4.83 -2.71
N GLN A 76 7.05 -3.84 -2.58
CA GLN A 76 6.04 -3.84 -1.53
C GLN A 76 5.02 -4.97 -1.74
N VAL A 77 4.55 -5.18 -2.96
CA VAL A 77 3.65 -6.29 -3.31
C VAL A 77 4.31 -7.63 -2.99
N ASP A 78 5.55 -7.85 -3.43
CA ASP A 78 6.30 -9.08 -3.14
C ASP A 78 6.44 -9.34 -1.63
N MET A 79 6.66 -8.28 -0.83
CA MET A 79 6.75 -8.40 0.62
C MET A 79 5.40 -8.81 1.23
N LEU A 80 4.31 -8.17 0.79
CA LEU A 80 2.96 -8.46 1.26
C LEU A 80 2.53 -9.88 0.89
N GLU A 81 2.80 -10.31 -0.34
CA GLU A 81 2.54 -11.68 -0.78
C GLU A 81 3.30 -12.72 0.06
N ARG A 82 4.57 -12.45 0.40
CA ARG A 82 5.34 -13.33 1.29
C ARG A 82 4.75 -13.39 2.69
N GLN A 83 4.32 -12.26 3.25
CA GLN A 83 3.67 -12.23 4.56
C GLN A 83 2.35 -12.99 4.56
N LEU A 84 1.53 -12.81 3.51
CA LEU A 84 0.27 -13.52 3.35
C LEU A 84 0.50 -15.03 3.26
N ASN A 85 1.42 -15.48 2.41
CA ASN A 85 1.76 -16.89 2.28
C ASN A 85 2.28 -17.49 3.59
N GLN A 86 3.07 -16.74 4.36
CA GLN A 86 3.53 -17.18 5.67
C GLN A 86 2.36 -17.31 6.67
N SER A 87 1.39 -16.38 6.62
CA SER A 87 0.19 -16.45 7.47
C SER A 87 -0.65 -17.68 7.14
N ILE A 88 -0.92 -17.90 5.86
CA ILE A 88 -1.68 -19.07 5.37
C ILE A 88 -1.00 -20.37 5.80
N LEU A 89 0.34 -20.44 5.68
CA LEU A 89 1.08 -21.62 6.12
C LEU A 89 0.92 -21.89 7.62
N ARG A 90 0.97 -20.85 8.46
CA ARG A 90 0.77 -20.99 9.91
C ARG A 90 -0.66 -21.41 10.25
N GLU A 91 -1.64 -20.87 9.55
CA GLU A 91 -3.05 -21.23 9.71
C GLU A 91 -3.28 -22.69 9.36
N ASN A 92 -2.81 -23.15 8.19
CA ASN A 92 -2.92 -24.55 7.79
C ASN A 92 -2.26 -25.50 8.80
N GLN A 93 -1.05 -25.15 9.27
CA GLN A 93 -0.38 -25.94 10.32
C GLN A 93 -1.16 -25.98 11.64
N SER A 94 -1.88 -24.90 11.98
CA SER A 94 -2.73 -24.86 13.17
C SER A 94 -3.97 -25.73 12.98
N LEU A 95 -4.61 -25.66 11.81
CA LEU A 95 -5.77 -26.48 11.47
C LEU A 95 -5.43 -27.96 11.49
N GLU A 96 -4.29 -28.36 10.89
CA GLU A 96 -3.81 -29.76 10.92
C GLU A 96 -3.62 -30.28 12.35
N ARG A 97 -3.12 -29.43 13.27
CA ARG A 97 -2.98 -29.80 14.69
C ARG A 97 -4.32 -29.92 15.37
N GLU A 98 -5.23 -29.00 15.11
CA GLU A 98 -6.57 -29.01 15.69
C GLU A 98 -7.34 -30.25 15.24
N THR A 99 -7.35 -30.58 13.95
CA THR A 99 -7.99 -31.78 13.43
C THR A 99 -7.40 -33.04 14.03
N PHE A 100 -6.07 -33.12 14.15
CA PHE A 100 -5.40 -34.26 14.77
C PHE A 100 -5.80 -34.46 16.25
N TYR A 101 -5.91 -33.38 17.02
CA TYR A 101 -6.36 -33.46 18.41
C TYR A 101 -7.86 -33.77 18.52
N GLN A 102 -8.70 -33.20 17.65
CA GLN A 102 -10.13 -33.52 17.58
C GLN A 102 -10.35 -35.01 17.31
N GLU A 103 -9.63 -35.59 16.34
CA GLU A 103 -9.69 -37.02 16.02
C GLU A 103 -9.26 -37.90 17.21
N GLN A 104 -8.21 -37.52 17.94
CA GLN A 104 -7.79 -38.24 19.14
C GLN A 104 -8.86 -38.18 20.24
N ILE A 105 -9.47 -37.02 20.45
CA ILE A 105 -10.54 -36.83 21.43
C ILE A 105 -11.75 -37.68 21.04
N GLU A 106 -12.16 -37.66 19.77
CA GLU A 106 -13.26 -38.47 19.25
C GLU A 106 -12.97 -39.98 19.41
N ALA A 107 -11.77 -40.42 19.05
CA ALA A 107 -11.36 -41.82 19.20
C ALA A 107 -11.41 -42.25 20.67
N MET A 108 -10.91 -41.41 21.59
CA MET A 108 -10.99 -41.66 23.02
C MET A 108 -12.45 -41.72 23.50
N GLN A 109 -13.29 -40.76 23.11
CA GLN A 109 -14.71 -40.75 23.44
C GLN A 109 -15.42 -42.02 22.96
N ARG A 110 -15.11 -42.49 21.74
CA ARG A 110 -15.68 -43.73 21.17
C ARG A 110 -15.27 -44.98 21.94
N LEU A 111 -14.04 -45.04 22.46
CA LEU A 111 -13.57 -46.14 23.30
C LEU A 111 -14.23 -46.14 24.69
N LEU A 112 -14.54 -44.95 25.21
CA LEU A 112 -15.25 -44.76 26.47
C LEU A 112 -16.78 -44.83 26.33
N GLU A 113 -17.33 -44.79 25.12
CA GLU A 113 -18.76 -44.92 24.87
C GLU A 113 -19.18 -46.37 25.18
N ALA A 114 -19.70 -46.58 26.38
CA ALA A 114 -20.18 -47.89 26.83
C ALA A 114 -21.21 -48.47 25.85
N PRO A 115 -21.26 -49.80 25.66
CA PRO A 115 -22.27 -50.43 24.82
C PRO A 115 -23.66 -50.05 25.33
N LYS A 116 -24.41 -49.29 24.52
CA LYS A 116 -25.81 -48.93 24.83
C LYS A 116 -26.59 -50.23 25.00
N PRO A 117 -27.18 -50.50 26.19
CA PRO A 117 -27.98 -51.69 26.38
C PRO A 117 -29.17 -51.65 25.41
N PRO A 118 -29.59 -52.81 24.85
CA PRO A 118 -30.78 -52.84 24.00
C PRO A 118 -31.97 -52.31 24.80
N LYS A 119 -32.63 -51.28 24.26
CA LYS A 119 -33.91 -50.77 24.78
C LYS A 119 -34.93 -51.90 24.66
N MET A 120 -35.16 -52.62 25.76
CA MET A 120 -36.37 -53.39 25.94
C MET A 120 -37.46 -52.40 26.34
N GLU A 121 -38.43 -52.22 25.45
CA GLU A 121 -39.64 -51.47 25.69
C GLU A 121 -40.50 -52.23 26.70
N ASP A 122 -40.72 -51.67 27.89
CA ASP A 122 -41.81 -52.09 28.78
C ASP A 122 -42.49 -50.87 29.41
N THR A 123 -43.59 -50.48 28.76
CA THR A 123 -44.88 -49.97 29.26
C THR A 123 -45.00 -49.03 30.50
N ALA A 124 -45.27 -47.75 30.18
CA ALA A 124 -46.33 -46.86 30.73
C ALA A 124 -46.23 -46.21 32.14
N PRO A 125 -46.96 -45.10 32.44
CA PRO A 125 -47.19 -43.90 31.64
C PRO A 125 -46.97 -42.56 32.41
N ILE A 126 -46.55 -41.56 31.64
CA ILE A 126 -46.77 -40.09 31.69
C ILE A 126 -47.55 -39.52 32.90
N ALA A 127 -46.91 -38.57 33.60
CA ALA A 127 -47.57 -37.37 34.11
C ALA A 127 -46.57 -36.18 34.12
N SER A 128 -46.97 -35.05 33.54
CA SER A 128 -46.30 -33.75 33.58
C SER A 128 -47.41 -32.68 33.61
N PRO A 129 -47.11 -31.38 33.79
CA PRO A 129 -46.44 -30.71 34.92
C PRO A 129 -47.27 -29.48 35.42
N GLN A 130 -47.15 -29.01 36.67
CA GLN A 130 -47.70 -27.69 37.07
C GLN A 130 -46.79 -26.90 38.03
N GLU A 131 -46.19 -25.85 37.45
CA GLU A 131 -46.11 -24.43 37.85
C GLU A 131 -45.73 -23.93 39.27
N THR A 132 -44.88 -22.86 39.23
CA THR A 132 -44.59 -21.79 40.23
C THR A 132 -43.75 -22.19 41.46
N VAL A 133 -42.66 -21.52 41.84
CA VAL A 133 -42.48 -20.09 42.22
C VAL A 133 -40.98 -19.68 42.15
N GLU A 134 -40.77 -18.37 42.03
CA GLU A 134 -39.59 -17.52 41.86
C GLU A 134 -38.32 -17.74 42.74
N VAL A 135 -37.22 -17.24 42.18
CA VAL A 135 -35.80 -17.11 42.62
C VAL A 135 -35.68 -16.08 43.79
N PRO A 136 -34.73 -16.20 44.75
CA PRO A 136 -33.47 -15.43 44.61
C PRO A 136 -32.18 -16.09 45.14
N ILE A 137 -31.10 -15.70 44.46
CA ILE A 137 -29.67 -15.86 44.73
C ILE A 137 -29.27 -15.21 46.07
N PRO A 138 -28.22 -15.68 46.76
CA PRO A 138 -27.41 -14.80 47.59
C PRO A 138 -25.97 -14.69 47.06
N GLU A 139 -25.63 -13.46 46.67
CA GLU A 139 -24.27 -12.95 46.57
C GLU A 139 -23.69 -12.80 47.98
N GLN A 140 -22.46 -13.27 48.22
CA GLN A 140 -21.59 -12.72 49.25
C GLN A 140 -20.17 -12.60 48.70
N SER A 141 -19.80 -11.36 48.42
CA SER A 141 -18.43 -10.86 48.27
C SER A 141 -17.86 -10.57 49.65
N LEU A 142 -16.61 -10.96 49.91
CA LEU A 142 -15.63 -10.18 50.70
C LEU A 142 -14.21 -10.63 50.28
N GLU A 143 -13.40 -9.64 49.95
CA GLU A 143 -11.98 -9.71 49.55
C GLU A 143 -11.02 -9.93 50.73
N VAL A 144 -9.73 -10.11 50.35
CA VAL A 144 -8.47 -9.97 51.12
C VAL A 144 -8.01 -11.32 51.74
N GLU A 145 -6.84 -11.89 51.45
CA GLU A 145 -5.49 -11.31 51.31
C GLU A 145 -4.53 -12.29 50.59
N ASP A 146 -3.35 -11.76 50.29
CA ASP A 146 -2.26 -12.21 49.42
C ASP A 146 -1.51 -13.50 49.82
N ASP A 147 -0.57 -13.84 48.93
CA ASP A 147 0.55 -14.79 49.04
C ASP A 147 0.28 -16.25 48.68
N ILE A 148 0.44 -16.58 47.39
CA ILE A 148 1.36 -17.67 46.99
C ILE A 148 2.09 -17.31 45.69
N GLN A 149 3.38 -16.99 45.83
CA GLN A 149 4.38 -16.98 44.78
C GLN A 149 4.41 -18.29 44.01
N THR A 150 4.30 -18.25 42.68
CA THR A 150 5.08 -19.15 41.81
C THR A 150 5.33 -18.54 40.44
N GLN A 151 6.58 -18.10 40.24
CA GLN A 151 7.31 -18.14 38.97
C GLN A 151 6.86 -17.20 37.85
N ASN A 152 6.99 -15.90 38.09
CA ASN A 152 7.29 -14.96 37.01
C ASN A 152 8.66 -15.31 36.41
N LYS A 153 8.67 -16.04 35.29
CA LYS A 153 9.83 -16.08 34.39
C LYS A 153 9.98 -14.68 33.82
N ARG A 154 10.78 -13.86 34.50
CA ARG A 154 11.24 -12.55 34.02
C ARG A 154 11.69 -12.72 32.57
N ILE A 155 10.97 -12.08 31.66
CA ILE A 155 11.49 -11.82 30.32
C ILE A 155 12.81 -11.05 30.54
N PRO A 156 13.94 -11.45 29.96
CA PRO A 156 15.13 -10.61 30.01
C PRO A 156 14.79 -9.32 29.27
N VAL A 157 14.61 -8.23 30.03
CA VAL A 157 14.53 -6.88 29.47
C VAL A 157 15.85 -6.65 28.73
N PRO A 158 15.86 -6.37 27.43
CA PRO A 158 17.08 -6.02 26.74
C PRO A 158 17.70 -4.80 27.41
N GLU A 159 18.95 -4.92 27.87
CA GLU A 159 19.73 -3.77 28.34
C GLU A 159 19.72 -2.68 27.27
N HIS A 160 19.37 -1.46 27.68
CA HIS A 160 19.46 -0.29 26.82
C HIS A 160 20.94 -0.01 26.57
N VAL A 161 21.47 -0.51 25.46
CA VAL A 161 22.83 -0.18 25.02
C VAL A 161 22.81 1.27 24.56
N GLU A 162 23.39 2.16 25.36
CA GLU A 162 23.77 3.50 24.90
C GLU A 162 24.65 3.33 23.66
N GLN A 163 24.17 3.79 22.50
CA GLN A 163 24.95 3.74 21.27
C GLN A 163 26.14 4.69 21.43
N GLU A 164 27.33 4.13 21.66
CA GLU A 164 28.58 4.86 21.50
C GLU A 164 28.60 5.51 20.10
N PRO A 165 29.01 6.78 19.97
CA PRO A 165 28.99 7.47 18.69
C PRO A 165 29.89 6.75 17.68
N GLU A 166 29.31 6.39 16.53
CA GLU A 166 30.01 5.68 15.46
C GLU A 166 31.30 6.42 15.06
N LYS A 167 32.44 5.74 15.19
CA LYS A 167 33.73 6.28 14.76
C LYS A 167 33.70 6.48 13.24
N ARG A 168 33.64 7.76 12.85
CA ARG A 168 33.74 8.23 11.46
C ARG A 168 34.95 7.61 10.74
N GLY A 169 34.70 6.60 9.91
CA GLY A 169 35.72 5.99 9.05
C GLY A 169 36.27 6.99 8.03
N PHE A 170 37.47 6.74 7.50
CA PHE A 170 38.20 7.69 6.62
C PHE A 170 37.37 8.22 5.44
N TRP A 171 36.43 7.41 4.93
CA TRP A 171 35.54 7.75 3.83
C TRP A 171 34.31 8.58 4.24
N SER A 172 33.91 8.55 5.52
CA SER A 172 32.75 9.29 6.03
C SER A 172 32.96 10.81 6.12
N ARG A 173 34.22 11.28 6.05
CA ARG A 173 34.58 12.72 6.05
C ARG A 173 34.47 13.37 4.66
N PHE A 174 34.36 12.56 3.60
CA PHE A 174 34.29 13.05 2.22
C PHE A 174 32.87 13.13 1.66
N PHE A 175 31.93 12.32 2.17
CA PHE A 175 30.59 12.18 1.59
C PHE A 175 29.44 12.71 2.46
N ARG A 176 29.70 13.22 3.66
CA ARG A 176 28.66 13.80 4.52
C ARG A 176 29.06 15.22 4.94
N PRO A 177 28.29 16.27 4.57
CA PRO A 177 28.55 17.62 5.05
C PRO A 177 28.32 17.68 6.56
N TYR A 178 29.02 18.60 7.23
CA TYR A 178 28.86 18.85 8.65
C TYR A 178 27.52 19.57 8.88
N ASP A 179 26.65 18.98 9.70
CA ASP A 179 25.61 19.73 10.41
C ASP A 179 26.23 20.46 11.61
#